data_AF-A0A956DTI4-F1
#
_entry.id   AF-A0A956DTI4-F1
#
_cell.length_a   1.000
_cell.length_b   1.000
_cell.length_c   1.000
_cell.angle_alpha   90.00
_cell.angle_beta   90.00
_cell.angle_gamma   90.00
#
_symmetry.space_group_name_H-M   'P 1'
#
loop_
_entity.id
_entity.type
_entity.pdbx_description
1 polymer ?
#
loop_
_entity_poly.entity_id
_entity_poly.type
_entity_poly.pdbx_seq_one_letter_code
_entity_poly.pdbx_strand_id
1 'polypeptide(L)'
;MLAAKENDQIVAVDTHIVMVPSPGGPVPTPMPMPYNGKLKQGLCSSVLVEDLQAATDGSVALNDPPHVPTGGSFQVPPNNQATIKKPSGTVLFEDKPAACLGDIAETCNDPAAAPVGTVVVTQSSVLIGG
;
A
#
# COMPACT_ATOMS: atom_id res chain seq x y z
N MET A 1 3.72 11.96 -15.15
CA MET A 1 3.34 11.83 -13.72
C MET A 1 4.60 11.71 -12.88
N LEU A 2 4.63 12.14 -11.62
CA LEU A 2 5.84 12.03 -10.78
C LEU A 2 6.21 10.57 -10.55
N ALA A 3 7.46 10.19 -10.78
CA ALA A 3 7.94 8.83 -10.55
C ALA A 3 8.02 8.53 -9.05
N ALA A 4 7.46 7.38 -8.66
CA ALA A 4 7.53 6.88 -7.29
C ALA A 4 8.82 6.08 -7.05
N LYS A 5 9.32 6.15 -5.82
CA LYS A 5 10.59 5.52 -5.43
C LYS A 5 10.55 5.02 -3.99
N GLU A 6 11.64 4.41 -3.56
CA GLU A 6 11.85 4.00 -2.18
C GLU A 6 11.50 5.14 -1.20
N ASN A 7 10.82 4.81 -0.11
CA ASN A 7 10.36 5.72 0.94
C ASN A 7 9.17 6.63 0.59
N ASP A 8 8.72 6.69 -0.67
CA ASP A 8 7.41 7.26 -0.97
C ASP A 8 6.30 6.42 -0.32
N GLN A 9 5.12 7.01 -0.19
CA GLN A 9 4.06 6.47 0.66
C GLN A 9 2.92 5.87 -0.16
N ILE A 10 2.23 4.92 0.44
CA ILE A 10 0.88 4.53 0.06
C ILE A 10 -0.03 4.90 1.22
N VAL A 11 -1.07 5.67 0.94
CA VAL A 11 -2.06 6.09 1.95
C VAL A 11 -3.42 5.49 1.63
N ALA A 12 -4.14 5.07 2.66
CA ALA A 12 -5.50 4.55 2.54
C ALA A 12 -6.26 4.62 3.87
N VAL A 13 -7.53 4.23 3.84
CA VAL A 13 -8.27 3.79 5.02
C VAL A 13 -8.68 2.34 4.76
N ASP A 14 -8.09 1.42 5.52
CA ASP A 14 -8.42 0.00 5.44
C ASP A 14 -9.63 -0.30 6.33
N THR A 15 -10.38 -1.32 5.97
CA THR A 15 -11.41 -1.93 6.81
C THR A 15 -10.92 -3.28 7.29
N HIS A 16 -10.91 -3.49 8.61
CA HIS A 16 -10.59 -4.77 9.25
C HIS A 16 -11.76 -5.21 10.11
N ILE A 17 -12.02 -6.51 10.17
CA ILE A 17 -13.06 -7.07 11.03
C ILE A 17 -12.45 -7.42 12.39
N VAL A 18 -12.98 -6.81 13.44
CA VAL A 18 -12.60 -7.08 14.82
C VAL A 18 -13.70 -7.92 15.49
N MET A 19 -13.29 -8.99 16.16
CA MET A 19 -14.16 -9.86 16.96
C MET A 19 -14.36 -9.22 18.34
N VAL A 20 -15.38 -8.39 18.48
CA VAL A 20 -15.66 -7.63 19.71
C VAL A 20 -16.41 -8.50 20.72
N PRO A 21 -15.92 -8.69 21.96
CA PRO A 21 -16.61 -9.48 22.98
C PRO A 21 -18.01 -8.94 23.30
N SER A 22 -18.97 -9.84 23.47
CA SER A 22 -20.33 -9.55 23.97
C SER A 22 -20.83 -10.69 24.86
N PRO A 23 -21.93 -10.50 25.62
CA PRO A 23 -22.53 -11.58 26.42
C PRO A 23 -22.90 -12.84 25.62
N GLY A 24 -23.22 -12.71 24.33
CA GLY A 24 -23.53 -13.82 23.43
C GLY A 24 -22.33 -14.43 22.70
N GLY A 25 -21.11 -13.96 23.00
CA GLY A 25 -19.88 -14.31 22.30
C GLY A 25 -19.34 -13.16 21.42
N PRO A 26 -18.18 -13.34 20.76
CA PRO A 26 -17.60 -12.29 19.93
C PRO A 26 -18.45 -11.96 18.69
N VAL A 27 -18.66 -10.67 18.40
CA VAL A 27 -19.41 -10.16 17.25
C VAL A 27 -18.44 -9.61 16.21
N PRO A 28 -18.45 -10.11 14.95
CA PRO A 28 -17.63 -9.55 13.87
C PRO A 28 -18.06 -8.11 13.57
N THR A 29 -17.16 -7.16 13.77
CA THR A 29 -17.43 -5.72 13.61
C THR A 29 -16.40 -5.11 12.66
N PRO A 30 -16.80 -4.71 11.44
CA PRO A 30 -15.93 -3.97 10.54
C PRO A 30 -15.54 -2.62 11.13
N MET A 31 -14.25 -2.31 11.16
CA MET A 31 -13.71 -1.06 11.70
C MET A 31 -12.74 -0.42 10.71
N PRO A 32 -12.85 0.89 10.44
CA PRO A 32 -11.88 1.60 9.60
C PRO A 32 -10.58 1.84 10.37
N MET A 33 -9.44 1.69 9.69
CA MET A 33 -8.10 1.88 10.23
C MET A 33 -7.21 2.63 9.22
N PRO A 34 -6.56 3.74 9.61
CA PRO A 34 -5.64 4.45 8.71
C PRO A 34 -4.49 3.56 8.26
N TYR A 35 -4.17 3.60 6.97
CA TYR A 35 -2.97 2.99 6.40
C TYR A 35 -2.03 4.10 5.92
N ASN A 36 -0.79 4.05 6.38
CA ASN A 36 0.28 4.92 5.91
C ASN A 36 1.57 4.11 5.82
N GLY A 37 1.78 3.48 4.66
CA GLY A 37 2.91 2.60 4.45
C GLY A 37 3.98 3.23 3.58
N LYS A 38 5.25 2.91 3.83
CA LYS A 38 6.37 3.33 2.98
C LYS A 38 6.77 2.22 2.03
N LEU A 39 7.03 2.56 0.77
CA LEU A 39 7.58 1.67 -0.25
C LEU A 39 8.99 1.21 0.14
N LYS A 40 9.14 -0.09 0.33
CA LYS A 40 10.35 -0.69 0.93
C LYS A 40 10.80 -2.00 0.28
N GLN A 41 9.91 -2.67 -0.44
CA GLN A 41 10.15 -4.03 -0.96
C GLN A 41 9.69 -4.13 -2.41
N GLY A 42 10.23 -5.10 -3.14
CA GLY A 42 9.86 -5.33 -4.55
C GLY A 42 10.11 -4.12 -5.46
N LEU A 43 11.12 -3.32 -5.13
CA LEU A 43 11.55 -2.16 -5.90
C LEU A 43 12.45 -2.59 -7.07
N CYS A 44 12.61 -1.72 -8.05
CA CYS A 44 13.51 -1.92 -9.17
C CYS A 44 14.97 -1.87 -8.70
N SER A 45 15.77 -2.86 -9.10
CA SER A 45 17.17 -2.98 -8.65
C SER A 45 18.17 -2.21 -9.52
N SER A 46 17.81 -1.97 -10.78
CA SER A 46 18.70 -1.38 -11.80
C SER A 46 18.40 0.08 -12.12
N VAL A 47 17.18 0.55 -11.87
CA VAL A 47 16.77 1.94 -12.13
C VAL A 47 16.62 2.69 -10.83
N LEU A 48 17.37 3.78 -10.70
CA LEU A 48 17.28 4.70 -9.59
C LEU A 48 16.55 5.98 -10.02
N VAL A 49 15.66 6.48 -9.17
CA VAL A 49 15.06 7.80 -9.24
C VAL A 49 15.62 8.59 -8.07
N GLU A 50 16.46 9.59 -8.37
CA GLU A 50 17.11 10.42 -7.34
C GLU A 50 17.89 9.57 -6.32
N ASP A 51 18.76 8.70 -6.84
CA ASP A 51 19.63 7.79 -6.07
C ASP A 51 18.90 6.76 -5.18
N LEU A 52 17.59 6.62 -5.35
CA LEU A 52 16.76 5.65 -4.66
C LEU A 52 16.12 4.67 -5.65
N GLN A 53 15.88 3.44 -5.21
CA GLN A 53 15.28 2.41 -6.06
C GLN A 53 13.89 2.84 -6.54
N ALA A 54 13.65 2.76 -7.85
CA ALA A 54 12.35 3.11 -8.43
C ALA A 54 11.26 2.12 -8.03
N ALA A 55 10.03 2.58 -7.84
CA ALA A 55 8.88 1.71 -7.62
C ALA A 55 8.25 1.29 -8.96
N THR A 56 7.71 0.08 -8.98
CA THR A 56 7.09 -0.54 -10.16
C THR A 56 5.81 -1.27 -9.77
N ASP A 57 5.11 -1.84 -10.75
CA ASP A 57 4.09 -2.86 -10.49
C ASP A 57 4.64 -3.96 -9.58
N GLY A 58 3.87 -4.30 -8.54
CA GLY A 58 4.28 -5.26 -7.52
C GLY A 58 5.21 -4.73 -6.42
N SER A 59 5.63 -3.46 -6.44
CA SER A 59 6.33 -2.88 -5.30
C SER A 59 5.41 -2.81 -4.08
N VAL A 60 6.00 -3.04 -2.90
CA VAL A 60 5.28 -3.23 -1.64
C VAL A 60 5.63 -2.14 -0.64
N ALA A 61 4.59 -1.53 -0.09
CA ALA A 61 4.67 -0.65 1.06
C ALA A 61 4.33 -1.38 2.36
N LEU A 62 5.02 -1.00 3.44
CA LEU A 62 4.83 -1.55 4.77
C LEU A 62 4.17 -0.49 5.66
N ASN A 63 3.00 -0.81 6.23
CA ASN A 63 2.25 0.08 7.11
C ASN A 63 3.04 0.39 8.38
N ASP A 64 3.13 1.68 8.75
CA ASP A 64 3.79 2.10 9.98
C ASP A 64 3.04 3.31 10.61
N PRO A 65 2.40 3.15 11.79
CA PRO A 65 2.38 1.94 12.62
C PRO A 65 1.53 0.81 12.01
N PRO A 66 1.77 -0.46 12.39
CA PRO A 66 0.91 -1.58 12.00
C PRO A 66 -0.49 -1.44 12.64
N HIS A 67 -1.48 -2.06 12.01
CA HIS A 67 -2.85 -2.10 12.49
C HIS A 67 -2.95 -2.79 13.84
N VAL A 68 -3.63 -2.15 14.78
CA VAL A 68 -3.88 -2.66 16.14
C VAL A 68 -5.39 -2.72 16.35
N PRO A 69 -5.94 -3.87 16.79
CA PRO A 69 -7.38 -3.99 16.96
C PRO A 69 -7.82 -3.25 18.23
N THR A 70 -8.97 -2.60 18.16
CA THR A 70 -9.58 -1.93 19.33
C THR A 70 -10.76 -2.75 19.82
N GLY A 71 -10.76 -3.12 21.10
CA GLY A 71 -11.90 -3.79 21.73
C GLY A 71 -12.07 -5.28 21.42
N GLY A 72 -11.06 -5.95 20.84
CA GLY A 72 -11.11 -7.38 20.52
C GLY A 72 -9.86 -7.85 19.77
N SER A 73 -9.94 -9.03 19.16
CA SER A 73 -8.92 -9.53 18.23
C SER A 73 -9.38 -9.33 16.79
N PHE A 74 -8.45 -9.22 15.84
CA PHE A 74 -8.82 -9.33 14.43
C PHE A 74 -9.47 -10.69 14.13
N GLN A 75 -10.41 -10.71 13.20
CA GLN A 75 -10.91 -11.95 12.61
C GLN A 75 -9.82 -12.59 11.74
N VAL A 76 -9.15 -11.78 10.91
CA VAL A 76 -7.97 -12.16 10.12
C VAL A 76 -6.85 -11.18 10.48
N PRO A 77 -5.69 -11.66 10.99
CA PRO A 77 -4.58 -10.76 11.28
C PRO A 77 -4.10 -10.01 10.02
N PRO A 78 -3.99 -8.67 10.07
CA PRO A 78 -3.55 -7.88 8.92
C PRO A 78 -2.09 -8.16 8.57
N ASN A 79 -1.81 -8.34 7.29
CA ASN A 79 -0.43 -8.46 6.81
C ASN A 79 0.34 -7.12 6.77
N ASN A 80 -0.38 -6.01 7.01
CA ASN A 80 0.15 -4.63 7.05
C ASN A 80 0.91 -4.21 5.78
N GLN A 81 0.53 -4.77 4.62
CA GLN A 81 1.17 -4.51 3.34
C GLN A 81 0.19 -3.87 2.35
N ALA A 82 0.74 -3.03 1.49
CA ALA A 82 0.08 -2.55 0.29
C ALA A 82 0.94 -2.87 -0.93
N THR A 83 0.35 -3.40 -1.99
CA THR A 83 1.07 -3.74 -3.23
C THR A 83 0.54 -2.87 -4.36
N ILE A 84 1.42 -2.16 -5.06
CA ILE A 84 1.05 -1.41 -6.26
C ILE A 84 0.52 -2.39 -7.31
N LYS A 85 -0.63 -2.07 -7.91
CA LYS A 85 -1.26 -2.89 -8.95
C LYS A 85 -1.67 -2.01 -10.11
N LYS A 86 -1.25 -2.41 -11.32
CA LYS A 86 -1.63 -1.73 -12.58
C LYS A 86 -1.28 -0.23 -12.56
N PRO A 87 0.00 0.14 -12.42
CA PRO A 87 0.36 1.54 -12.53
C PRO A 87 0.03 2.05 -13.94
N SER A 88 -0.28 3.34 -14.04
CA SER A 88 -0.89 3.95 -15.22
C SER A 88 0.10 4.20 -16.38
N GLY A 89 1.41 4.02 -16.15
CA GLY A 89 2.46 4.37 -17.11
C GLY A 89 2.74 3.31 -18.19
N THR A 90 3.16 3.78 -19.37
CA THR A 90 3.71 2.96 -20.46
C THR A 90 5.22 2.72 -20.34
N VAL A 91 5.92 3.50 -19.51
CA VAL A 91 7.35 3.33 -19.25
C VAL A 91 7.57 2.12 -18.35
N LEU A 92 8.53 1.28 -18.73
CA LEU A 92 8.90 0.08 -18.00
C LEU A 92 10.25 0.26 -17.31
N PHE A 93 10.35 -0.20 -16.06
CA PHE A 93 11.60 -0.46 -15.36
C PHE A 93 11.69 -1.96 -15.09
N GLU A 94 12.74 -2.63 -15.58
CA GLU A 94 12.89 -4.10 -15.50
C GLU A 94 11.66 -4.86 -16.02
N ASP A 95 11.16 -4.46 -17.21
CA ASP A 95 9.97 -5.02 -17.85
C ASP A 95 8.67 -4.91 -17.02
N LYS A 96 8.68 -4.13 -15.94
CA LYS A 96 7.52 -3.82 -15.12
C LYS A 96 7.09 -2.38 -15.32
N PRO A 97 5.79 -2.11 -15.47
CA PRO A 97 5.27 -0.75 -15.48
C PRO A 97 5.77 0.08 -14.29
N ALA A 98 6.32 1.26 -14.58
CA ALA A 98 6.86 2.15 -13.57
C ALA A 98 5.74 2.83 -12.76
N ALA A 99 5.88 2.86 -11.44
CA ALA A 99 4.88 3.43 -10.56
C ALA A 99 5.02 4.96 -10.43
N CYS A 100 3.88 5.62 -10.25
CA CYS A 100 3.74 7.06 -10.28
C CYS A 100 2.78 7.58 -9.18
N LEU A 101 2.85 8.88 -8.90
CA LEU A 101 1.91 9.58 -8.03
C LEU A 101 0.45 9.32 -8.45
N GLY A 102 -0.37 8.77 -7.55
CA GLY A 102 -1.78 8.51 -7.79
C GLY A 102 -2.09 7.11 -8.30
N ASP A 103 -1.08 6.27 -8.55
CA ASP A 103 -1.32 4.87 -8.87
C ASP A 103 -1.98 4.14 -7.70
N ILE A 104 -2.79 3.13 -8.06
CA ILE A 104 -3.60 2.38 -7.12
C ILE A 104 -2.79 1.22 -6.53
N ALA A 105 -3.03 0.96 -5.25
CA ALA A 105 -2.46 -0.18 -4.53
C ALA A 105 -3.52 -0.98 -3.80
N GLU A 106 -3.35 -2.31 -3.82
CA GLU A 106 -4.13 -3.23 -3.01
C GLU A 106 -3.59 -3.24 -1.59
N THR A 107 -4.43 -2.93 -0.61
CA THR A 107 -4.10 -2.92 0.82
C THR A 107 -4.78 -4.06 1.56
N CYS A 108 -4.46 -4.24 2.84
CA CYS A 108 -4.78 -5.43 3.62
C CYS A 108 -6.23 -5.55 4.12
N ASN A 109 -7.21 -4.98 3.42
CA ASN A 109 -8.62 -4.99 3.80
C ASN A 109 -9.20 -6.41 4.06
N ASP A 110 -10.24 -6.45 4.88
CA ASP A 110 -11.16 -7.59 5.02
C ASP A 110 -12.43 -7.39 4.17
N PRO A 111 -13.07 -8.47 3.68
CA PRO A 111 -12.68 -9.88 3.81
C PRO A 111 -11.55 -10.30 2.85
N ALA A 112 -11.11 -9.39 1.99
CA ALA A 112 -10.03 -9.59 1.04
C ALA A 112 -9.34 -8.25 0.75
N ALA A 113 -8.08 -8.33 0.32
CA ALA A 113 -7.31 -7.16 -0.08
C ALA A 113 -8.07 -6.31 -1.09
N ALA A 114 -8.00 -4.99 -0.94
CA ALA A 114 -8.81 -4.06 -1.71
C ALA A 114 -7.96 -2.95 -2.35
N PRO A 115 -8.25 -2.52 -3.59
CA PRO A 115 -7.49 -1.51 -4.33
C PRO A 115 -7.88 -0.08 -3.89
N VAL A 116 -7.70 0.22 -2.61
CA VAL A 116 -8.07 1.53 -2.00
C VAL A 116 -6.86 2.39 -1.66
N GLY A 117 -5.65 1.84 -1.77
CA GLY A 117 -4.41 2.57 -1.54
C GLY A 117 -4.08 3.48 -2.71
N THR A 118 -3.53 4.65 -2.41
CA THR A 118 -3.03 5.60 -3.42
C THR A 118 -1.56 5.90 -3.14
N VAL A 119 -0.74 5.81 -4.19
CA VAL A 119 0.68 6.19 -4.13
C VAL A 119 0.79 7.71 -3.99
N VAL A 120 1.54 8.16 -2.98
CA VAL A 120 1.88 9.55 -2.71
C VAL A 120 3.38 9.72 -2.83
N VAL A 121 3.78 10.51 -3.82
CA VAL A 121 5.18 10.87 -4.06
C VAL A 121 5.49 12.17 -3.34
N THR A 122 6.45 12.14 -2.42
CA THR A 122 6.74 13.30 -1.56
C THR A 122 7.38 14.43 -2.38
N GLN A 123 8.38 14.08 -3.18
CA GLN A 123 9.08 14.95 -4.13
C GLN A 123 9.66 14.07 -5.24
N SER A 124 9.70 14.55 -6.48
CA SER A 124 10.42 13.88 -7.57
C SER A 124 10.70 14.87 -8.70
N SER A 125 11.92 14.87 -9.22
CA SER A 125 12.31 15.59 -10.45
C SER A 125 12.11 14.76 -11.72
N VAL A 126 11.79 13.47 -11.58
CA VAL A 126 11.59 12.55 -12.70
C VAL A 126 10.10 12.43 -13.03
N LEU A 127 9.76 12.71 -14.29
CA LEU A 127 8.42 12.55 -14.83
C LEU A 127 8.37 11.32 -15.74
N ILE A 128 7.42 10.42 -15.46
CA ILE A 128 7.09 9.27 -16.31
C ILE A 128 5.98 9.67 -17.29
N GLY A 129 6.17 9.32 -18.56
CA GLY A 129 5.19 9.49 -19.63
C GLY A 129 4.01 8.54 -19.49
N GLY A 130 2.83 9.02 -19.89
CA GLY A 130 1.62 8.21 -20.05
C GLY A 130 1.67 7.45 -21.36
#